data_AF-A0A9W7EM05-F1
#
_entry.id   AF-A0A9W7EM05-F1
#
_cell.length_a   1.000
_cell.length_b   1.000
_cell.length_c   1.000
_cell.angle_alpha   90.00
_cell.angle_beta   90.00
_cell.angle_gamma   90.00
#
_symmetry.space_group_name_H-M   'P 1'
#
loop_
_entity.id
_entity.type
_entity.pdbx_description
1 polymer ?
#
loop_
_entity_poly.entity_id
_entity_poly.type
_entity_poly.pdbx_seq_one_letter_code
_entity_poly.pdbx_strand_id
1 'polypeptide(L)'
;MIEIADKSNELIIWPGDVFQTGGAFVLGPGNVCDYAFRSRWAGDHVDLEKIFVLATGVEEGREVVYESTENWFSLMRNDRRLTVSFAGNVVQQTWFQNGANRVVKFFGTRRGVALGLGVGAFGVGKGWGKKDVASSLLIGASVSTFYLGFRALLIFALQPRVKYLDAQNDVILLTPIDIDKKVLESGLPECDCGATMATMPMLGLREAGEVVDKPTGFSRSRSETWSAELGQSNEFQSTLCYVREFLGKPHPAVGRGGPVCPFVPTSLKKNSIYMSVIRTNSIPNLSLDTDAKTDQIRSILVKLLKDFVPVFEKLEPSKGKLRQFKAVILIFPDIKPSEAHDIIDAVQVQAKEFFVERGLMCGEFHETNNASGLRNENFYPLRTPLPCLAIRHMVPGDIAFMTLDDYPVKMRVKLLKGFLEVFGDEDKPQVKEAREKLEETLREIGEGKLKDGDGDGDGVGGI
;
A
#
# COMPACT_ATOMS: atom_id res chain seq x y z
N MET A 1 45.63 39.24 1.12
CA MET A 1 47.04 39.50 0.77
C MET A 1 47.93 38.43 1.39
N ILE A 2 48.24 37.40 0.61
CA ILE A 2 49.53 36.72 0.63
C ILE A 2 49.95 36.78 -0.85
N GLU A 3 50.94 37.60 -1.17
CA GLU A 3 51.42 37.81 -2.53
C GLU A 3 52.29 36.62 -2.95
N ILE A 4 51.86 35.88 -3.96
CA ILE A 4 52.76 35.10 -4.81
C ILE A 4 52.66 35.73 -6.19
N ALA A 5 53.64 36.58 -6.49
CA ALA A 5 53.77 37.22 -7.78
C ALA A 5 54.36 36.22 -8.80
N ASP A 6 53.60 35.94 -9.86
CA ASP A 6 54.16 35.59 -11.17
C ASP A 6 53.73 36.64 -12.19
N LYS A 7 54.65 37.01 -13.07
CA LYS A 7 54.76 38.27 -13.82
C LYS A 7 53.95 38.29 -15.12
N SER A 8 52.81 37.62 -15.17
CA SER A 8 51.79 37.83 -16.20
C SER A 8 50.52 38.25 -15.48
N ASN A 9 50.10 39.49 -15.67
CA ASN A 9 48.90 40.08 -15.05
C ASN A 9 47.59 39.49 -15.60
N GLU A 10 47.59 38.20 -15.93
CA GLU A 10 46.47 37.41 -16.42
C GLU A 10 46.03 36.48 -15.29
N LEU A 11 44.86 36.78 -14.71
CA LEU A 11 44.24 35.97 -13.69
C LEU A 11 43.71 34.69 -14.36
N ILE A 12 44.42 33.58 -14.26
CA ILE A 12 43.93 32.29 -14.76
C ILE A 12 42.91 31.74 -13.76
N ILE A 13 41.63 31.83 -14.11
CA ILE A 13 40.51 31.34 -13.31
C ILE A 13 40.21 29.89 -13.72
N TRP A 14 40.30 28.96 -12.77
CA TRP A 14 39.80 27.59 -12.95
C TRP A 14 38.38 27.46 -12.39
N PRO A 15 37.47 26.70 -13.03
CA PRO A 15 36.18 26.39 -12.43
C PRO A 15 36.40 25.52 -11.18
N GLY A 16 36.12 26.07 -9.99
CA GLY A 16 36.16 25.32 -8.72
C GLY A 16 37.16 25.79 -7.65
N ASP A 17 37.69 27.02 -7.72
CA ASP A 17 38.54 27.56 -6.65
C ASP A 17 37.74 27.77 -5.34
N VAL A 18 38.27 27.24 -4.23
CA VAL A 18 37.67 27.27 -2.88
C VAL A 18 37.59 28.67 -2.26
N PHE A 19 38.37 29.63 -2.76
CA PHE A 19 38.25 31.04 -2.38
C PHE A 19 37.15 31.80 -3.15
N GLN A 20 36.47 31.12 -4.07
CA GLN A 20 35.23 31.55 -4.73
C GLN A 20 33.99 31.18 -3.88
N THR A 21 34.12 31.17 -2.55
CA THR A 21 33.02 30.91 -1.62
C THR A 21 32.11 32.15 -1.48
N GLY A 22 31.43 32.46 -2.58
CA GLY A 22 30.30 33.39 -2.67
C GLY A 22 29.25 32.88 -3.68
N GLY A 23 29.20 31.57 -3.90
CA GLY A 23 28.41 30.99 -5.00
C GLY A 23 28.36 29.47 -5.00
N ALA A 24 28.33 28.83 -3.83
CA ALA A 24 27.68 27.52 -3.77
C ALA A 24 26.18 27.81 -3.85
N PHE A 25 25.61 27.72 -5.06
CA PHE A 25 24.17 27.70 -5.25
C PHE A 25 23.58 26.60 -4.37
N VAL A 26 23.08 26.97 -3.18
CA VAL A 26 22.09 26.20 -2.46
C VAL A 26 20.75 26.48 -3.13
N LEU A 27 20.61 26.05 -4.38
CA LEU A 27 19.34 25.48 -4.79
C LEU A 27 19.29 24.10 -4.16
N GLY A 28 19.09 24.07 -2.84
CA GLY A 28 18.79 22.83 -2.15
C GLY A 28 17.55 22.20 -2.78
N PRO A 29 17.39 20.86 -2.69
CA PRO A 29 16.27 20.14 -3.30
C PRO A 29 14.87 20.67 -2.90
N GLY A 30 14.77 21.48 -1.84
CA GLY A 30 13.54 22.18 -1.43
C GLY A 30 13.14 23.40 -2.27
N ASN A 31 14.09 24.17 -2.82
CA ASN A 31 13.77 25.45 -3.50
C ASN A 31 13.28 25.27 -4.94
N VAL A 32 13.57 24.12 -5.56
CA VAL A 32 12.97 23.75 -6.86
C VAL A 32 11.49 23.41 -6.68
N CYS A 33 11.10 22.85 -5.52
CA CYS A 33 9.72 22.46 -5.23
C CYS A 33 8.81 23.65 -4.87
N ASP A 34 9.28 24.63 -4.09
CA ASP A 34 8.45 25.83 -3.79
C ASP A 34 8.24 26.71 -5.05
N TYR A 35 9.21 26.72 -5.97
CA TYR A 35 9.09 27.44 -7.24
C TYR A 35 8.12 26.76 -8.23
N ALA A 36 8.23 25.45 -8.39
CA ALA A 36 7.31 24.68 -9.23
C ALA A 36 5.85 24.76 -8.73
N PHE A 37 5.66 24.96 -7.43
CA PHE A 37 4.35 25.12 -6.80
C PHE A 37 3.71 26.50 -7.10
N ARG A 38 4.49 27.57 -7.28
CA ARG A 38 3.99 28.96 -7.43
C ARG A 38 3.90 29.47 -8.87
N SER A 39 4.49 28.78 -9.85
CA SER A 39 4.40 29.17 -11.26
C SER A 39 2.98 28.98 -11.80
N ARG A 40 2.40 30.05 -12.38
CA ARG A 40 1.02 30.00 -12.90
C ARG A 40 0.92 29.51 -14.35
N TRP A 41 2.00 29.57 -15.14
CA TRP A 41 2.08 29.06 -16.52
C TRP A 41 3.52 28.81 -16.99
N ALA A 42 3.68 28.03 -18.06
CA ALA A 42 4.98 27.80 -18.69
C ALA A 42 5.53 29.12 -19.27
N GLY A 43 6.70 29.55 -18.81
CA GLY A 43 7.30 30.84 -19.15
C GLY A 43 7.14 31.93 -18.08
N ASP A 44 6.56 31.60 -16.92
CA ASP A 44 6.69 32.43 -15.72
C ASP A 44 8.17 32.37 -15.28
N HIS A 45 8.94 33.38 -15.66
CA HIS A 45 10.35 33.51 -15.32
C HIS A 45 10.47 34.34 -14.04
N VAL A 46 11.28 33.87 -13.10
CA VAL A 46 11.67 34.70 -11.96
C VAL A 46 12.32 35.96 -12.50
N ASP A 47 12.02 37.07 -11.84
CA ASP A 47 12.76 38.29 -12.05
C ASP A 47 14.25 38.03 -11.75
N LEU A 48 15.04 37.92 -12.80
CA LEU A 48 16.46 37.57 -12.72
C LEU A 48 17.24 38.61 -11.92
N GLU A 49 16.78 39.86 -11.93
CA GLU A 49 17.36 40.94 -11.13
C GLU A 49 17.18 40.64 -9.64
N LYS A 50 15.97 40.23 -9.23
CA LYS A 50 15.70 39.83 -7.83
C LYS A 50 16.49 38.59 -7.43
N ILE A 51 16.63 37.61 -8.32
CA ILE A 51 17.51 36.45 -8.05
C ILE A 51 18.94 36.91 -7.86
N PHE A 52 19.42 37.84 -8.68
CA PHE A 52 20.79 38.32 -8.61
C PHE A 52 21.03 39.08 -7.29
N VAL A 53 20.10 39.94 -6.89
CA VAL A 53 20.13 40.63 -5.58
C VAL A 53 20.08 39.63 -4.43
N LEU A 54 19.25 38.58 -4.51
CA LEU A 54 19.17 37.52 -3.50
C LEU A 54 20.46 36.69 -3.40
N ALA A 55 21.06 36.35 -4.54
CA ALA A 55 22.25 35.51 -4.61
C ALA A 55 23.51 36.27 -4.19
N THR A 56 23.59 37.56 -4.51
CA THR A 56 24.74 38.41 -4.17
C THR A 56 24.61 39.07 -2.81
N GLY A 57 23.39 39.21 -2.28
CA GLY A 57 23.13 40.01 -1.10
C GLY A 57 23.40 41.50 -1.32
N VAL A 58 23.39 41.98 -2.57
CA VAL A 58 23.67 43.37 -2.91
C VAL A 58 22.54 43.96 -3.74
N GLU A 59 21.89 45.00 -3.23
CA GLU A 59 20.85 45.78 -3.93
C GLU A 59 21.36 47.20 -4.16
N GLU A 60 21.41 47.65 -5.42
CA GLU A 60 21.90 49.00 -5.78
C GLU A 60 23.29 49.36 -5.20
N GLY A 61 24.19 48.38 -5.08
CA GLY A 61 25.54 48.58 -4.53
C GLY A 61 25.61 48.66 -3.00
N ARG A 62 24.51 48.39 -2.29
CA ARG A 62 24.47 48.26 -0.83
C ARG A 62 24.30 46.80 -0.45
N GLU A 63 25.07 46.33 0.54
CA GLU A 63 24.88 45.00 1.12
C GLU A 63 23.54 44.97 1.87
N VAL A 64 22.74 43.94 1.58
CA VAL A 64 21.44 43.69 2.17
C VAL A 64 21.44 42.27 2.73
N VAL A 65 21.16 42.17 4.03
CA VAL A 65 20.88 40.89 4.69
C VAL A 65 19.37 40.75 4.82
N TYR A 66 18.83 39.65 4.31
CA TYR A 66 17.39 39.40 4.37
C TYR A 66 16.96 38.98 5.78
N GLU A 67 15.80 39.45 6.21
CA GLU A 67 15.21 39.14 7.52
C GLU A 67 15.10 37.64 7.78
N SER A 68 14.84 36.82 6.74
CA SER A 68 14.84 35.36 6.85
C SER A 68 16.20 34.79 7.23
N THR A 69 17.28 35.38 6.71
CA THR A 69 18.66 34.98 7.02
C THR A 69 19.03 35.42 8.43
N GLU A 70 18.62 36.61 8.86
CA GLU A 70 18.79 37.07 10.25
C GLU A 70 18.01 36.18 11.22
N ASN A 71 16.77 35.83 10.88
CA ASN A 71 15.94 34.93 11.67
C ASN A 71 16.55 33.52 11.73
N TRP A 72 17.02 32.98 10.62
CA TRP A 72 17.69 31.67 10.59
C TRP A 72 18.98 31.66 11.41
N PHE A 73 19.79 32.73 11.31
CA PHE A 73 20.97 32.92 12.13
C PHE A 73 20.63 33.02 13.63
N SER A 74 19.55 33.73 13.98
CA SER A 74 19.06 33.84 15.36
C SER A 74 18.53 32.51 15.91
N LEU A 75 17.93 31.67 15.05
CA LEU A 75 17.43 30.33 15.35
C LEU A 75 18.56 29.35 15.63
N MET A 76 19.69 29.48 14.93
CA MET A 76 20.84 28.58 15.08
C MET A 76 21.56 28.69 16.43
N ARG A 77 21.25 29.67 17.30
CA ARG A 77 21.72 29.84 18.70
C ARG A 77 23.06 29.15 19.01
N ASN A 78 24.10 29.48 18.24
CA ASN A 78 25.45 28.90 18.40
C ASN A 78 26.15 29.36 19.69
N ASP A 79 25.50 30.21 20.49
CA ASP A 79 25.98 30.75 21.76
C ASP A 79 25.74 29.82 22.97
N ARG A 80 24.94 28.75 22.84
CA ARG A 80 24.63 27.84 23.96
C ARG A 80 24.93 26.38 23.63
N ARG A 81 26.13 25.90 24.01
CA ARG A 81 26.37 24.47 24.20
C ARG A 81 25.44 23.96 25.31
N LEU A 82 24.39 23.25 24.94
CA LEU A 82 23.43 22.65 25.87
C LEU A 82 24.07 21.43 26.56
N THR A 83 24.42 21.58 27.83
CA THR A 83 24.58 20.45 28.76
C THR A 83 23.20 19.95 29.17
N VAL A 84 22.84 18.74 28.76
CA VAL A 84 21.58 18.09 29.15
C VAL A 84 21.71 17.58 30.58
N SER A 85 20.90 18.12 31.49
CA SER A 85 20.69 17.60 32.85
C SER A 85 19.44 16.73 32.86
N PHE A 86 19.59 15.48 33.31
CA PHE A 86 18.47 14.58 33.61
C PHE A 86 17.97 14.87 35.02
N ALA A 87 16.72 15.33 35.15
CA ALA A 87 15.97 15.30 36.41
C ALA A 87 14.49 15.06 36.09
N GLY A 88 13.94 13.97 36.62
CA GLY A 88 12.67 13.38 36.19
C GLY A 88 11.42 13.84 36.93
N ASN A 89 10.30 13.16 36.66
CA ASN A 89 9.52 12.43 37.67
C ASN A 89 8.35 11.69 37.00
N VAL A 90 8.23 10.40 37.36
CA VAL A 90 7.08 9.54 37.09
C VAL A 90 5.99 9.89 38.10
N VAL A 91 4.77 10.18 37.63
CA VAL A 91 3.58 10.24 38.50
C VAL A 91 2.55 9.26 37.97
N GLN A 92 2.42 8.18 38.71
CA GLN A 92 1.40 7.15 38.61
C GLN A 92 0.15 7.65 39.36
N GLN A 93 -1.02 7.67 38.72
CA GLN A 93 -2.29 7.87 39.42
C GLN A 93 -3.36 6.92 38.88
N THR A 94 -3.62 5.87 39.67
CA THR A 94 -4.86 5.10 39.66
C THR A 94 -5.91 5.82 40.49
N TRP A 95 -7.20 5.73 40.12
CA TRP A 95 -8.33 5.24 40.93
C TRP A 95 -9.72 5.58 40.31
N PHE A 96 -10.43 4.51 39.92
CA PHE A 96 -11.90 4.25 39.90
C PHE A 96 -12.92 5.21 39.25
N GLN A 97 -13.71 4.65 38.31
CA GLN A 97 -15.15 4.49 38.52
C GLN A 97 -15.76 3.32 37.71
N ASN A 98 -16.60 2.56 38.41
CA ASN A 98 -17.35 1.38 37.96
C ASN A 98 -18.48 1.73 36.98
N GLY A 99 -18.76 0.82 36.04
CA GLY A 99 -19.95 0.92 35.19
C GLY A 99 -20.18 -0.31 34.33
N ALA A 100 -20.73 -1.36 34.94
CA ALA A 100 -21.57 -2.40 34.33
C ALA A 100 -21.18 -3.01 32.96
N ASN A 101 -20.65 -4.25 33.00
CA ASN A 101 -21.27 -5.31 32.22
C ASN A 101 -20.99 -6.68 32.86
N ARG A 102 -22.08 -7.33 33.29
CA ARG A 102 -22.11 -8.70 33.80
C ARG A 102 -21.64 -9.66 32.71
N VAL A 103 -20.48 -10.28 32.90
CA VAL A 103 -20.08 -11.48 32.15
C VAL A 103 -20.35 -12.69 33.03
N VAL A 104 -21.27 -13.53 32.56
CA VAL A 104 -21.51 -14.89 33.03
C VAL A 104 -20.22 -15.69 32.82
N LYS A 105 -19.49 -15.98 33.90
CA LYS A 105 -18.40 -16.96 33.90
C LYS A 105 -19.00 -18.37 33.89
N PHE A 106 -19.06 -19.01 32.74
CA PHE A 106 -19.23 -20.46 32.67
C PHE A 106 -17.85 -21.13 32.76
N PHE A 107 -17.66 -21.92 33.82
CA PHE A 107 -16.52 -22.79 34.01
C PHE A 107 -16.51 -23.86 32.91
N GLY A 108 -15.60 -23.74 31.95
CA GLY A 108 -15.27 -24.82 31.02
C GLY A 108 -14.30 -25.80 31.68
N THR A 109 -14.79 -26.65 32.58
CA THR A 109 -14.03 -27.81 33.04
C THR A 109 -13.95 -28.82 31.89
N ARG A 110 -12.72 -29.15 31.49
CA ARG A 110 -12.36 -30.35 30.72
C ARG A 110 -12.85 -31.60 31.46
N ARG A 111 -14.09 -32.04 31.22
CA ARG A 111 -14.60 -33.40 31.45
C ARG A 111 -16.00 -33.49 30.87
N GLY A 112 -16.06 -33.93 29.61
CA GLY A 112 -17.30 -34.15 28.87
C GLY A 112 -17.07 -34.91 27.57
N VAL A 113 -16.05 -35.77 27.53
CA VAL A 113 -15.89 -36.81 26.51
C VAL A 113 -16.33 -38.11 27.19
N ALA A 114 -17.63 -38.40 27.13
CA ALA A 114 -18.25 -39.72 27.31
C ALA A 114 -19.76 -39.55 27.45
N LEU A 115 -20.46 -39.35 26.34
CA LEU A 115 -21.91 -39.61 26.25
C LEU A 115 -22.29 -39.68 24.77
N GLY A 116 -21.94 -40.81 24.18
CA GLY A 116 -22.17 -41.11 22.78
C GLY A 116 -21.70 -42.53 22.48
N LEU A 117 -22.16 -43.49 23.27
CA LEU A 117 -22.20 -44.94 23.03
C LEU A 117 -22.76 -45.57 24.31
N GLY A 118 -24.08 -45.50 24.46
CA GLY A 118 -24.77 -45.93 25.68
C GLY A 118 -26.24 -46.23 25.47
N VAL A 119 -26.62 -46.71 24.28
CA VAL A 119 -27.88 -47.42 24.06
C VAL A 119 -27.54 -48.63 23.19
N GLY A 120 -27.27 -49.75 23.85
CA GLY A 120 -26.84 -50.98 23.17
C GLY A 120 -26.45 -52.14 24.09
N ALA A 121 -26.37 -51.92 25.41
CA ALA A 121 -26.07 -53.00 26.35
C ALA A 121 -26.71 -52.79 27.72
N PHE A 122 -28.04 -52.77 27.78
CA PHE A 122 -28.77 -53.13 29.00
C PHE A 122 -30.00 -53.93 28.61
N GLY A 123 -29.95 -55.23 28.89
CA GLY A 123 -31.10 -56.13 28.92
C GLY A 123 -31.72 -56.50 27.57
N VAL A 124 -31.15 -57.50 26.89
CA VAL A 124 -31.98 -58.42 26.08
C VAL A 124 -32.79 -59.26 27.06
N GLY A 125 -33.84 -58.68 27.61
CA GLY A 125 -34.94 -59.42 28.20
C GLY A 125 -35.76 -60.03 27.07
N LYS A 126 -35.95 -61.35 27.07
CA LYS A 126 -36.85 -62.06 26.15
C LYS A 126 -38.22 -61.37 26.13
N GLY A 127 -38.58 -60.70 25.04
CA GLY A 127 -39.95 -60.21 24.85
C GLY A 127 -40.20 -58.99 23.96
N TRP A 128 -39.21 -58.43 23.25
CA TRP A 128 -39.46 -57.26 22.38
C TRP A 128 -39.72 -57.65 20.93
N GLY A 129 -40.84 -57.17 20.38
CA GLY A 129 -41.23 -57.41 18.99
C GLY A 129 -40.40 -56.58 18.02
N LYS A 130 -40.22 -57.07 16.78
CA LYS A 130 -39.42 -56.42 15.72
C LYS A 130 -39.79 -54.95 15.44
N LYS A 131 -41.00 -54.49 15.83
CA LYS A 131 -41.46 -53.09 15.65
C LYS A 131 -40.85 -52.12 16.68
N ASP A 132 -40.49 -52.58 17.87
CA ASP A 132 -40.01 -51.70 18.96
C ASP A 132 -38.53 -51.31 18.79
N VAL A 133 -37.75 -52.19 18.17
CA VAL A 133 -36.33 -51.95 17.83
C VAL A 133 -36.19 -50.94 16.68
N ALA A 134 -37.05 -51.03 15.66
CA ALA A 134 -37.03 -50.10 14.52
C ALA A 134 -37.42 -48.67 14.93
N SER A 135 -38.40 -48.55 15.84
CA SER A 135 -38.86 -47.27 16.38
C SER A 135 -37.75 -46.58 17.20
N SER A 136 -37.01 -47.34 17.99
CA SER A 136 -35.91 -46.83 18.83
C SER A 136 -34.71 -46.36 17.99
N LEU A 137 -34.41 -47.05 16.88
CA LEU A 137 -33.37 -46.65 15.91
C LEU A 137 -33.74 -45.36 15.15
N LEU A 138 -35.00 -45.20 14.74
CA LEU A 138 -35.49 -44.00 14.06
C LEU A 138 -35.45 -42.77 14.97
N ILE A 139 -35.81 -42.91 16.25
CA ILE A 139 -35.72 -41.83 17.22
C ILE A 139 -34.25 -41.45 17.49
N GLY A 140 -33.36 -42.44 17.63
CA GLY A 140 -31.92 -42.19 17.81
C GLY A 140 -31.27 -41.47 16.62
N ALA A 141 -31.62 -41.86 15.39
CA ALA A 141 -31.13 -41.21 14.18
C ALA A 141 -31.64 -39.76 14.05
N SER A 142 -32.90 -39.52 14.43
CA SER A 142 -33.53 -38.20 14.38
C SER A 142 -32.87 -37.23 15.39
N VAL A 143 -32.63 -37.70 16.61
CA VAL A 143 -31.97 -36.90 17.66
C VAL A 143 -30.52 -36.60 17.31
N SER A 144 -29.78 -37.56 16.73
CA SER A 144 -28.40 -37.34 16.29
C SER A 144 -28.31 -36.36 15.13
N THR A 145 -29.21 -36.46 14.15
CA THR A 145 -29.29 -35.52 13.02
C THR A 145 -29.67 -34.12 13.49
N PHE A 146 -30.60 -34.01 14.43
CA PHE A 146 -30.98 -32.73 15.03
C PHE A 146 -29.83 -32.13 15.86
N TYR A 147 -29.08 -32.93 16.61
CA TYR A 147 -27.94 -32.45 17.40
C TYR A 147 -26.77 -32.02 16.52
N LEU A 148 -26.45 -32.76 15.45
CA LEU A 148 -25.44 -32.38 14.48
C LEU A 148 -25.85 -31.14 13.68
N GLY A 149 -27.11 -31.07 13.24
CA GLY A 149 -27.67 -29.89 12.58
C GLY A 149 -27.67 -28.66 13.48
N PHE A 150 -28.09 -28.81 14.75
CA PHE A 150 -28.10 -27.74 15.74
C PHE A 150 -26.68 -27.31 16.13
N ARG A 151 -25.71 -28.23 16.21
CA ARG A 151 -24.29 -27.88 16.38
C ARG A 151 -23.72 -27.16 15.17
N ALA A 152 -24.03 -27.60 13.95
CA ALA A 152 -23.60 -26.91 12.74
C ALA A 152 -24.20 -25.49 12.70
N LEU A 153 -25.46 -25.33 13.08
CA LEU A 153 -26.15 -24.04 13.12
C LEU A 153 -25.66 -23.16 14.26
N LEU A 154 -25.33 -23.72 15.43
CA LEU A 154 -24.64 -23.01 16.52
C LEU A 154 -23.21 -22.62 16.14
N ILE A 155 -22.46 -23.49 15.45
CA ILE A 155 -21.12 -23.16 14.94
C ILE A 155 -21.23 -22.05 13.88
N PHE A 156 -22.24 -22.09 13.01
CA PHE A 156 -22.48 -21.06 12.00
C PHE A 156 -22.98 -19.74 12.62
N ALA A 157 -23.76 -19.79 13.70
CA ALA A 157 -24.29 -18.62 14.41
C ALA A 157 -23.32 -18.04 15.45
N LEU A 158 -22.43 -18.86 16.01
CA LEU A 158 -21.38 -18.49 16.97
C LEU A 158 -20.01 -18.32 16.33
N GLN A 159 -19.87 -18.57 15.02
CA GLN A 159 -18.71 -18.06 14.29
C GLN A 159 -18.70 -16.56 14.53
N PRO A 160 -17.65 -16.00 15.18
CA PRO A 160 -17.57 -14.58 15.38
C PRO A 160 -17.64 -13.98 13.98
N ARG A 161 -18.75 -13.29 13.66
CA ARG A 161 -18.84 -12.49 12.44
C ARG A 161 -17.69 -11.52 12.57
N VAL A 162 -16.60 -11.80 11.86
CA VAL A 162 -15.45 -10.92 11.78
C VAL A 162 -16.03 -9.57 11.40
N LYS A 163 -15.85 -8.57 12.27
CA LYS A 163 -16.35 -7.23 12.01
C LYS A 163 -15.48 -6.71 10.87
N TYR A 164 -15.99 -6.81 9.65
CA TYR A 164 -15.28 -6.41 8.45
C TYR A 164 -15.09 -4.89 8.45
N LEU A 165 -13.95 -4.43 7.91
CA LEU A 165 -13.76 -3.03 7.57
C LEU A 165 -14.84 -2.64 6.56
N ASP A 166 -15.63 -1.63 6.90
CA ASP A 166 -16.67 -1.07 6.04
C ASP A 166 -16.04 -0.03 5.12
N ALA A 167 -16.02 -0.32 3.82
CA ALA A 167 -15.47 0.58 2.81
C ALA A 167 -16.11 1.99 2.81
N GLN A 168 -17.35 2.12 3.25
CA GLN A 168 -18.06 3.41 3.27
C GLN A 168 -17.83 4.21 4.55
N ASN A 169 -17.70 3.52 5.69
CA ASN A 169 -17.65 4.16 7.00
C ASN A 169 -16.23 4.22 7.60
N ASP A 170 -15.37 3.25 7.28
CA ASP A 170 -14.04 3.12 7.87
C ASP A 170 -12.91 3.73 7.01
N VAL A 171 -13.17 4.03 5.74
CA VAL A 171 -12.18 4.58 4.79
C VAL A 171 -12.34 6.09 4.69
N ILE A 172 -11.35 6.82 5.19
CA ILE A 172 -11.30 8.29 5.10
C ILE A 172 -10.38 8.65 3.93
N LEU A 173 -10.94 9.29 2.91
CA LEU A 173 -10.20 9.68 1.72
C LEU A 173 -9.75 11.13 1.82
N LEU A 174 -8.43 11.34 1.79
CA LEU A 174 -7.81 12.66 1.78
C LEU A 174 -7.04 12.87 0.49
N THR A 175 -7.21 14.04 -0.12
CA THR A 175 -6.42 14.46 -1.27
C THR A 175 -5.07 15.06 -0.84
N PRO A 176 -4.09 15.25 -1.74
CA PRO A 176 -2.86 15.98 -1.45
C PRO A 176 -3.10 17.32 -0.74
N ILE A 177 -4.05 18.12 -1.22
CA ILE A 177 -4.38 19.41 -0.59
C ILE A 177 -4.96 19.24 0.82
N ASP A 178 -5.83 18.23 1.02
CA ASP A 178 -6.39 17.95 2.35
C ASP A 178 -5.30 17.51 3.34
N ILE A 179 -4.34 16.71 2.87
CA ILE A 179 -3.19 16.25 3.67
C ILE A 179 -2.32 17.44 4.05
N ASP A 180 -1.92 18.28 3.10
CA ASP A 180 -1.09 19.46 3.38
C ASP A 180 -1.78 20.38 4.40
N LYS A 181 -3.09 20.63 4.22
CA LYS A 181 -3.87 21.42 5.17
C LYS A 181 -3.88 20.81 6.56
N LYS A 182 -4.11 19.49 6.68
CA LYS A 182 -4.12 18.80 7.97
C LYS A 182 -2.76 18.79 8.66
N VAL A 183 -1.67 18.66 7.90
CA VAL A 183 -0.29 18.75 8.42
C VAL A 183 -0.07 20.11 9.07
N LEU A 184 -0.44 21.19 8.37
CA LEU A 184 -0.33 22.56 8.89
C LEU A 184 -1.21 22.79 10.13
N GLU A 185 -2.48 22.37 10.09
CA GLU A 185 -3.43 22.52 11.20
C GLU A 185 -3.00 21.76 12.46
N SER A 186 -2.31 20.63 12.27
CA SER A 186 -1.94 19.72 13.36
C SER A 186 -0.53 20.00 13.92
N GLY A 187 0.21 20.95 13.34
CA GLY A 187 1.58 21.28 13.74
C GLY A 187 2.56 20.13 13.56
N LEU A 188 2.30 19.22 12.61
CA LEU A 188 3.23 18.14 12.27
C LEU A 188 4.50 18.75 11.65
N PRO A 189 5.68 18.15 11.89
CA PRO A 189 6.91 18.62 11.26
C PRO A 189 6.81 18.50 9.74
N GLU A 190 7.56 19.34 9.04
CA GLU A 190 7.76 19.18 7.59
C GLU A 190 8.31 17.78 7.29
N CYS A 191 7.85 17.19 6.20
CA CYS A 191 8.27 15.84 5.86
C CYS A 191 9.68 15.84 5.26
N ASP A 192 10.56 14.99 5.79
CA ASP A 192 11.86 14.72 5.19
C ASP A 192 11.68 13.76 4.00
N CYS A 193 11.33 14.31 2.84
CA CYS A 193 11.20 13.52 1.63
C CYS A 193 12.55 12.90 1.21
N GLY A 194 13.68 13.52 1.55
CA GLY A 194 15.02 12.99 1.25
C GLY A 194 15.28 11.69 2.00
N ALA A 195 15.04 11.67 3.31
CA ALA A 195 15.10 10.46 4.12
C ALA A 195 14.09 9.41 3.65
N THR A 196 12.85 9.81 3.35
CA THR A 196 11.82 8.89 2.83
C THR A 196 12.32 8.18 1.58
N MET A 197 12.86 8.92 0.60
CA MET A 197 13.37 8.38 -0.66
C MET A 197 14.61 7.52 -0.48
N ALA A 198 15.54 7.89 0.40
CA ALA A 198 16.75 7.12 0.70
C ALA A 198 16.43 5.71 1.23
N THR A 199 15.23 5.53 1.80
CA THR A 199 14.81 4.25 2.37
C THR A 199 14.29 3.25 1.33
N MET A 200 14.21 3.62 0.05
CA MET A 200 13.64 2.81 -1.03
C MET A 200 14.54 2.78 -2.27
N PRO A 201 15.62 1.99 -2.26
CA PRO A 201 16.41 1.80 -3.47
C PRO A 201 15.54 1.14 -4.55
N MET A 202 15.50 1.74 -5.73
CA MET A 202 14.68 1.29 -6.86
C MET A 202 15.44 0.35 -7.81
N LEU A 203 16.69 0.02 -7.46
CA LEU A 203 17.60 -0.82 -8.24
C LEU A 203 18.05 -2.01 -7.39
N GLY A 204 18.41 -3.11 -8.06
CA GLY A 204 18.83 -4.35 -7.42
C GLY A 204 17.66 -5.15 -6.84
N LEU A 205 17.71 -6.47 -6.98
CA LEU A 205 16.73 -7.38 -6.39
C LEU A 205 16.80 -7.34 -4.85
N ARG A 206 15.66 -7.58 -4.21
CA ARG A 206 15.57 -7.78 -2.75
C ARG A 206 15.04 -9.16 -2.44
N GLU A 207 15.50 -9.80 -1.39
CA GLU A 207 14.90 -11.07 -0.98
C GLU A 207 13.53 -10.82 -0.32
N ALA A 208 12.57 -11.72 -0.57
CA ALA A 208 11.30 -11.66 0.14
C ALA A 208 11.56 -11.86 1.64
N GLY A 209 11.15 -10.89 2.46
CA GLY A 209 11.44 -10.90 3.89
C GLY A 209 12.76 -10.25 4.29
N GLU A 210 13.56 -9.73 3.34
CA GLU A 210 14.75 -8.93 3.65
C GLU A 210 14.34 -7.69 4.46
N VAL A 211 14.69 -7.69 5.74
CA VAL A 211 14.41 -6.58 6.64
C VAL A 211 15.46 -5.53 6.37
N VAL A 212 15.06 -4.40 5.78
CA VAL A 212 15.85 -3.19 5.97
C VAL A 212 15.67 -2.83 7.43
N ASP A 213 16.76 -2.93 8.21
CA ASP A 213 16.82 -2.49 9.60
C ASP A 213 16.48 -0.98 9.65
N LYS A 214 15.19 -0.70 9.67
CA LYS A 214 14.64 0.61 9.97
C LYS A 214 14.11 0.53 11.39
N PRO A 215 14.29 1.58 12.20
CA PRO A 215 13.46 1.72 13.37
C PRO A 215 12.01 1.62 12.88
N THR A 216 11.26 0.67 13.41
CA THR A 216 9.86 0.38 13.09
C THR A 216 8.99 1.58 13.49
N GLY A 217 9.07 2.66 12.71
CA GLY A 217 8.75 4.01 13.15
C GLY A 217 7.29 4.44 12.98
N PHE A 218 6.39 3.54 12.56
CA PHE A 218 4.99 3.88 12.29
C PHE A 218 3.98 3.13 13.14
N SER A 219 4.39 2.66 14.34
CA SER A 219 3.44 2.14 15.32
C SER A 219 2.69 3.28 16.00
N ARG A 220 1.82 3.96 15.24
CA ARG A 220 0.87 4.96 15.74
C ARG A 220 -0.53 4.37 15.82
N SER A 221 -1.29 4.69 16.86
CA SER A 221 -2.72 4.41 16.87
C SER A 221 -3.46 5.30 15.85
N ARG A 222 -4.67 4.90 15.45
CA ARG A 222 -5.49 5.71 14.51
C ARG A 222 -5.68 7.15 15.02
N SER A 223 -5.91 7.34 16.32
CA SER A 223 -6.07 8.65 16.95
C SER A 223 -4.81 9.53 16.89
N GLU A 224 -3.63 8.94 16.76
CA GLU A 224 -2.33 9.63 16.79
C GLU A 224 -1.78 9.98 15.41
N THR A 225 -2.52 9.65 14.33
CA THR A 225 -2.09 9.92 12.94
C THR A 225 -1.73 11.39 12.73
N TRP A 226 -2.46 12.30 13.39
CA TRP A 226 -2.26 13.74 13.32
C TRP A 226 -1.61 14.32 14.59
N SER A 227 -1.10 13.48 15.50
CA SER A 227 -0.42 13.98 16.70
C SER A 227 1.02 14.43 16.38
N ALA A 228 1.33 15.68 16.71
CA ALA A 228 2.67 16.25 16.62
C ALA A 228 3.63 15.79 17.73
N GLU A 229 3.11 15.16 18.79
CA GLU A 229 3.90 14.76 19.97
C GLU A 229 5.04 13.77 19.64
N LEU A 230 4.88 13.02 18.55
CA LEU A 230 5.86 12.03 18.09
C LEU A 230 7.02 12.66 17.30
N GLY A 231 6.94 13.94 16.93
CA GLY A 231 8.04 14.67 16.26
C GLY A 231 8.50 14.09 14.93
N GLN A 232 7.67 13.29 14.26
CA GLN A 232 7.98 12.61 12.99
C GLN A 232 6.84 12.78 12.00
N SER A 233 7.16 12.69 10.70
CA SER A 233 6.16 12.66 9.64
C SER A 233 5.25 11.44 9.76
N ASN A 234 3.98 11.59 9.40
CA ASN A 234 3.01 10.49 9.44
C ASN A 234 2.97 9.69 8.11
N GLU A 235 2.07 8.71 8.05
CA GLU A 235 1.91 7.80 6.91
C GLU A 235 1.44 8.53 5.64
N PHE A 236 0.58 9.54 5.80
CA PHE A 236 0.11 10.37 4.69
C PHE A 236 1.24 11.21 4.11
N GLN A 237 2.03 11.88 4.96
CA GLN A 237 3.18 12.67 4.55
C GLN A 237 4.22 11.81 3.82
N SER A 238 4.56 10.65 4.39
CA SER A 238 5.56 9.73 3.80
C SER A 238 5.11 9.24 2.42
N THR A 239 3.84 8.84 2.30
CA THR A 239 3.27 8.39 1.02
C THR A 239 3.15 9.54 0.02
N LEU A 240 2.78 10.74 0.46
CA LEU A 240 2.66 11.91 -0.40
C LEU A 240 4.02 12.41 -0.90
N CYS A 241 5.08 12.34 -0.08
CA CYS A 241 6.46 12.55 -0.53
C CYS A 241 6.83 11.57 -1.63
N TYR A 242 6.59 10.27 -1.44
CA TYR A 242 6.83 9.27 -2.48
C TYR A 242 6.08 9.59 -3.79
N VAL A 243 4.80 9.96 -3.71
CA VAL A 243 4.02 10.32 -4.90
C VAL A 243 4.59 11.57 -5.61
N ARG A 244 4.97 12.61 -4.86
CA ARG A 244 5.48 13.88 -5.42
C ARG A 244 6.91 13.75 -5.96
N GLU A 245 7.78 13.12 -5.18
CA GLU A 245 9.23 13.15 -5.37
C GLU A 245 9.76 12.00 -6.21
N PHE A 246 9.02 10.89 -6.28
CA PHE A 246 9.38 9.76 -7.12
C PHE A 246 8.44 9.58 -8.30
N LEU A 247 7.16 9.27 -8.02
CA LEU A 247 6.23 8.94 -9.10
C LEU A 247 5.99 10.13 -10.05
N GLY A 248 5.95 11.34 -9.50
CA GLY A 248 5.78 12.59 -10.23
C GLY A 248 7.04 13.12 -10.93
N LYS A 249 8.22 12.54 -10.69
CA LYS A 249 9.50 13.05 -11.20
C LYS A 249 10.18 12.09 -12.17
N PRO A 250 11.05 12.59 -13.08
CA PRO A 250 11.86 11.73 -13.93
C PRO A 250 12.84 10.89 -13.12
N HIS A 251 13.13 9.68 -13.60
CA HIS A 251 14.16 8.82 -13.02
C HIS A 251 14.95 8.13 -14.14
N PRO A 252 16.30 8.14 -14.10
CA PRO A 252 17.14 7.67 -15.21
C PRO A 252 16.91 6.20 -15.56
N ALA A 253 16.56 5.37 -14.58
CA ALA A 253 16.34 3.94 -14.79
C ALA A 253 14.97 3.59 -15.40
N VAL A 254 14.08 4.56 -15.67
CA VAL A 254 12.74 4.29 -16.25
C VAL A 254 12.82 3.80 -17.70
N GLY A 255 13.92 4.09 -18.41
CA GLY A 255 14.09 3.73 -19.82
C GLY A 255 13.29 4.59 -20.81
N ARG A 256 12.76 5.74 -20.36
CA ARG A 256 12.19 6.80 -21.21
C ARG A 256 12.29 8.16 -20.54
N GLY A 257 12.12 9.23 -21.32
CA GLY A 257 12.00 10.58 -20.78
C GLY A 257 10.70 10.80 -19.97
N GLY A 258 10.72 11.81 -19.12
CA GLY A 258 9.59 12.22 -18.29
C GLY A 258 9.46 11.46 -16.97
N PRO A 259 8.35 11.63 -16.25
CA PRO A 259 8.17 11.09 -14.90
C PRO A 259 8.10 9.56 -14.86
N VAL A 260 8.41 8.95 -13.71
CA VAL A 260 8.24 7.50 -13.46
C VAL A 260 6.83 7.06 -13.84
N CYS A 261 5.81 7.72 -13.27
CA CYS A 261 4.43 7.54 -13.69
C CYS A 261 3.95 8.74 -14.52
N PRO A 262 3.54 8.54 -15.80
CA PRO A 262 3.12 9.65 -16.67
C PRO A 262 1.80 10.30 -16.23
N PHE A 263 1.00 9.62 -15.41
CA PHE A 263 -0.29 10.12 -14.94
C PHE A 263 -0.17 11.01 -13.69
N VAL A 264 0.79 10.72 -12.81
CA VAL A 264 0.89 11.33 -11.47
C VAL A 264 1.03 12.86 -11.51
N PRO A 265 1.85 13.50 -12.37
CA PRO A 265 1.91 14.96 -12.39
C PRO A 265 0.55 15.62 -12.68
N THR A 266 -0.24 15.04 -13.57
CA THR A 266 -1.58 15.56 -13.87
C THR A 266 -2.54 15.27 -12.72
N SER A 267 -2.48 14.08 -12.13
CA SER A 267 -3.30 13.72 -10.96
C SER A 267 -3.04 14.62 -9.75
N LEU A 268 -1.77 14.98 -9.50
CA LEU A 268 -1.39 15.95 -8.47
C LEU A 268 -1.94 17.34 -8.78
N LYS A 269 -1.74 17.83 -10.01
CA LYS A 269 -2.27 19.14 -10.45
C LYS A 269 -3.80 19.21 -10.36
N LYS A 270 -4.50 18.09 -10.56
CA LYS A 270 -5.95 17.97 -10.46
C LYS A 270 -6.45 17.61 -9.07
N ASN A 271 -5.55 17.42 -8.11
CA ASN A 271 -5.87 16.98 -6.75
C ASN A 271 -6.77 15.73 -6.73
N SER A 272 -6.53 14.80 -7.65
CA SER A 272 -7.37 13.61 -7.91
C SER A 272 -6.70 12.30 -7.48
N ILE A 273 -5.72 12.39 -6.58
CA ILE A 273 -5.18 11.24 -5.85
C ILE A 273 -5.83 11.29 -4.47
N TYR A 274 -6.42 10.19 -4.03
CA TYR A 274 -7.02 10.07 -2.71
C TYR A 274 -6.20 9.06 -1.91
N MET A 275 -5.98 9.31 -0.63
CA MET A 275 -5.23 8.42 0.25
C MET A 275 -6.08 8.07 1.46
N SER A 276 -5.94 6.85 1.96
CA SER A 276 -6.51 6.42 3.24
C SER A 276 -5.54 5.50 3.96
N VAL A 277 -5.45 5.65 5.27
CA VAL A 277 -4.70 4.73 6.15
C VAL A 277 -5.65 3.67 6.72
N ILE A 278 -5.30 2.40 6.52
CA ILE A 278 -6.05 1.24 6.98
C ILE A 278 -5.22 0.50 8.02
N ARG A 279 -5.73 0.44 9.27
CA ARG A 279 -5.04 -0.18 10.41
C ARG A 279 -5.50 -1.63 10.60
N THR A 280 -4.68 -2.58 10.14
CA THR A 280 -5.00 -4.01 10.26
C THR A 280 -4.91 -4.52 11.70
N ASN A 281 -4.11 -3.88 12.57
CA ASN A 281 -4.03 -4.25 14.00
C ASN A 281 -5.29 -3.90 14.80
N SER A 282 -6.16 -3.04 14.25
CA SER A 282 -7.44 -2.67 14.87
C SER A 282 -8.57 -3.66 14.55
N ILE A 283 -8.32 -4.67 13.72
CA ILE A 283 -9.32 -5.67 13.35
C ILE A 283 -9.58 -6.60 14.55
N PRO A 284 -10.83 -6.69 15.05
CA PRO A 284 -11.14 -7.54 16.18
C PRO A 284 -11.18 -9.02 15.78
N ASN A 285 -10.95 -9.90 16.76
CA ASN A 285 -11.07 -11.37 16.62
C ASN A 285 -10.10 -11.99 15.60
N LEU A 286 -8.95 -11.37 15.34
CA LEU A 286 -7.87 -12.03 14.60
C LEU A 286 -7.34 -13.25 15.38
N SER A 287 -6.99 -14.30 14.65
CA SER A 287 -6.34 -15.49 15.22
C SER A 287 -5.05 -15.12 15.96
N LEU A 288 -4.74 -15.88 17.02
CA LEU A 288 -3.43 -15.84 17.68
C LEU A 288 -2.36 -16.64 16.92
N ASP A 289 -2.80 -17.58 16.08
CA ASP A 289 -1.94 -18.32 15.17
C ASP A 289 -1.55 -17.43 13.98
N THR A 290 -0.25 -17.33 13.69
CA THR A 290 0.32 -16.38 12.73
C THR A 290 -0.17 -16.64 11.30
N ASP A 291 -0.22 -17.90 10.86
CA ASP A 291 -0.62 -18.25 9.50
C ASP A 291 -2.12 -18.00 9.31
N ALA A 292 -2.94 -18.49 10.26
CA ALA A 292 -4.37 -18.24 10.24
C ALA A 292 -4.71 -16.74 10.36
N LYS A 293 -3.92 -15.95 11.10
CA LYS A 293 -4.07 -14.49 11.16
C LYS A 293 -3.81 -13.86 9.80
N THR A 294 -2.73 -14.26 9.13
CA THR A 294 -2.36 -13.76 7.80
C THR A 294 -3.47 -14.04 6.79
N ASP A 295 -4.01 -15.26 6.77
CA ASP A 295 -5.12 -15.63 5.88
C ASP A 295 -6.41 -14.85 6.17
N GLN A 296 -6.72 -14.61 7.45
CA GLN A 296 -7.84 -13.76 7.83
C GLN A 296 -7.65 -12.32 7.34
N ILE A 297 -6.46 -11.74 7.53
CA ILE A 297 -6.15 -10.39 7.04
C ILE A 297 -6.31 -10.34 5.51
N ARG A 298 -5.74 -11.29 4.77
CA ARG A 298 -5.87 -11.37 3.30
C ARG A 298 -7.35 -11.37 2.88
N SER A 299 -8.16 -12.24 3.48
CA SER A 299 -9.60 -12.34 3.18
C SER A 299 -10.36 -11.03 3.44
N ILE A 300 -10.07 -10.39 4.58
CA ILE A 300 -10.68 -9.10 4.94
C ILE A 300 -10.28 -8.00 3.95
N LEU A 301 -9.01 -7.94 3.55
CA LEU A 301 -8.54 -6.93 2.60
C LEU A 301 -9.08 -7.15 1.19
N VAL A 302 -9.20 -8.41 0.72
CA VAL A 302 -9.86 -8.71 -0.56
C VAL A 302 -11.31 -8.25 -0.53
N LYS A 303 -12.03 -8.51 0.57
CA LYS A 303 -13.41 -8.03 0.74
C LYS A 303 -13.48 -6.50 0.75
N LEU A 304 -12.60 -5.84 1.52
CA LEU A 304 -12.51 -4.38 1.56
C LEU A 304 -12.31 -3.80 0.16
N LEU A 305 -11.38 -4.33 -0.63
CA LEU A 305 -11.14 -3.88 -2.00
C LEU A 305 -12.39 -3.99 -2.87
N LYS A 306 -13.08 -5.14 -2.84
CA LYS A 306 -14.30 -5.38 -3.63
C LYS A 306 -15.43 -4.43 -3.22
N ASP A 307 -15.63 -4.23 -1.92
CA ASP A 307 -16.64 -3.33 -1.36
C ASP A 307 -16.30 -1.85 -1.61
N PHE A 308 -15.01 -1.53 -1.80
CA PHE A 308 -14.54 -0.18 -2.08
C PHE A 308 -14.69 0.22 -3.55
N VAL A 309 -14.79 -0.73 -4.50
CA VAL A 309 -14.97 -0.42 -5.93
C VAL A 309 -16.17 0.52 -6.20
N PRO A 310 -17.39 0.28 -5.66
CA PRO A 310 -18.50 1.21 -5.81
C PRO A 310 -18.25 2.60 -5.21
N VAL A 311 -17.40 2.71 -4.19
CA VAL A 311 -16.98 4.01 -3.62
C VAL A 311 -16.06 4.71 -4.61
N PHE A 312 -15.04 4.02 -5.11
CA PHE A 312 -14.11 4.54 -6.11
C PHE A 312 -14.82 5.04 -7.38
N GLU A 313 -15.80 4.30 -7.88
CA GLU A 313 -16.56 4.65 -9.08
C GLU A 313 -17.34 5.98 -8.93
N LYS A 314 -17.80 6.28 -7.71
CA LYS A 314 -18.53 7.52 -7.39
C LYS A 314 -17.64 8.73 -7.14
N LEU A 315 -16.34 8.54 -6.87
CA LEU A 315 -15.40 9.65 -6.66
C LEU A 315 -15.22 10.45 -7.95
N GLU A 316 -15.09 11.77 -7.80
CA GLU A 316 -14.74 12.64 -8.92
C GLU A 316 -13.23 12.59 -9.21
N PRO A 317 -12.79 12.72 -10.48
CA PRO A 317 -13.60 12.69 -11.70
C PRO A 317 -14.23 11.31 -11.96
N SER A 318 -15.54 11.26 -12.12
CA SER A 318 -16.29 10.00 -12.34
C SER A 318 -16.48 9.66 -13.82
N LYS A 319 -16.42 10.67 -14.72
CA LYS A 319 -16.69 10.53 -16.16
C LYS A 319 -15.64 11.26 -17.02
N GLY A 320 -15.65 10.95 -18.32
CA GLY A 320 -14.84 11.62 -19.34
C GLY A 320 -13.35 11.29 -19.25
N LYS A 321 -12.54 12.01 -20.04
CA LYS A 321 -11.08 11.77 -20.15
C LYS A 321 -10.32 11.98 -18.85
N LEU A 322 -10.85 12.80 -17.94
CA LEU A 322 -10.19 13.11 -16.67
C LEU A 322 -10.23 11.94 -15.67
N ARG A 323 -11.17 10.98 -15.83
CA ARG A 323 -11.27 9.81 -14.94
C ARG A 323 -9.95 9.05 -14.83
N GLN A 324 -9.16 8.98 -15.90
CA GLN A 324 -7.89 8.23 -15.92
C GLN A 324 -6.84 8.80 -14.94
N PHE A 325 -6.99 10.07 -14.53
CA PHE A 325 -6.10 10.72 -13.56
C PHE A 325 -6.60 10.57 -12.11
N LYS A 326 -7.71 9.88 -11.89
CA LYS A 326 -8.20 9.52 -10.57
C LYS A 326 -7.49 8.28 -10.05
N ALA A 327 -6.95 8.35 -8.84
CA ALA A 327 -6.38 7.20 -8.15
C ALA A 327 -6.72 7.23 -6.65
N VAL A 328 -6.82 6.05 -6.04
CA VAL A 328 -6.88 5.89 -4.58
C VAL A 328 -5.68 5.06 -4.14
N ILE A 329 -5.04 5.44 -3.04
CA ILE A 329 -3.95 4.69 -2.40
C ILE A 329 -4.42 4.31 -0.99
N LEU A 330 -4.56 3.00 -0.74
CA LEU A 330 -4.85 2.45 0.59
C LEU A 330 -3.54 2.04 1.24
N ILE A 331 -3.17 2.68 2.35
CA ILE A 331 -1.88 2.55 3.03
C ILE A 331 -2.06 1.63 4.25
N PHE A 332 -1.20 0.63 4.40
CA PHE A 332 -1.27 -0.39 5.46
C PHE A 332 -0.03 -0.35 6.35
N PRO A 333 0.10 0.64 7.24
CA PRO A 333 1.29 0.82 8.09
C PRO A 333 1.50 -0.29 9.12
N ASP A 334 0.46 -1.07 9.39
CA ASP A 334 0.49 -2.16 10.37
C ASP A 334 1.00 -3.48 9.76
N ILE A 335 1.10 -3.57 8.42
CA ILE A 335 1.70 -4.72 7.73
C ILE A 335 3.21 -4.53 7.75
N LYS A 336 3.93 -5.48 8.34
CA LYS A 336 5.39 -5.40 8.41
C LYS A 336 6.01 -5.59 7.03
N PRO A 337 7.19 -5.00 6.75
CA PRO A 337 7.90 -5.24 5.50
C PRO A 337 8.12 -6.73 5.20
N SER A 338 8.38 -7.55 6.23
CA SER A 338 8.55 -8.99 6.11
C SER A 338 7.29 -9.76 5.72
N GLU A 339 6.10 -9.22 6.02
CA GLU A 339 4.79 -9.81 5.73
C GLU A 339 4.16 -9.23 4.46
N ALA A 340 4.76 -8.15 3.92
CA ALA A 340 4.13 -7.35 2.88
C ALA A 340 3.97 -8.10 1.56
N HIS A 341 4.98 -8.85 1.12
CA HIS A 341 4.89 -9.73 -0.05
C HIS A 341 3.73 -10.71 0.09
N ASP A 342 3.70 -11.42 1.22
CA ASP A 342 2.71 -12.47 1.49
C ASP A 342 1.29 -11.94 1.61
N ILE A 343 1.09 -10.71 2.08
CA ILE A 343 -0.25 -10.14 2.26
C ILE A 343 -0.66 -9.31 1.05
N ILE A 344 0.13 -8.32 0.64
CA ILE A 344 -0.23 -7.34 -0.39
C ILE A 344 -0.34 -8.01 -1.76
N ASP A 345 0.64 -8.82 -2.15
CA ASP A 345 0.66 -9.44 -3.48
C ASP A 345 -0.45 -10.48 -3.58
N ALA A 346 -0.64 -11.29 -2.52
CA ALA A 346 -1.73 -12.26 -2.46
C ALA A 346 -3.12 -11.61 -2.55
N VAL A 347 -3.32 -10.47 -1.87
CA VAL A 347 -4.57 -9.70 -1.94
C VAL A 347 -4.78 -9.13 -3.34
N GLN A 348 -3.74 -8.57 -3.95
CA GLN A 348 -3.81 -8.02 -5.30
C GLN A 348 -4.17 -9.10 -6.33
N VAL A 349 -3.48 -10.25 -6.30
CA VAL A 349 -3.73 -11.38 -7.21
C VAL A 349 -5.17 -11.88 -7.08
N GLN A 350 -5.67 -12.03 -5.85
CA GLN A 350 -7.05 -12.46 -5.59
C GLN A 350 -8.12 -11.44 -6.03
N ALA A 351 -7.79 -10.14 -6.00
CA ALA A 351 -8.69 -9.09 -6.43
C ALA A 351 -8.62 -8.81 -7.95
N LYS A 352 -7.52 -9.20 -8.61
CA LYS A 352 -7.19 -8.76 -9.98
C LYS A 352 -8.28 -9.04 -11.00
N GLU A 353 -8.82 -10.26 -11.03
CA GLU A 353 -9.90 -10.65 -11.96
C GLU A 353 -11.10 -9.70 -11.82
N PHE A 354 -11.59 -9.50 -10.59
CA PHE A 354 -12.73 -8.62 -10.31
C PHE A 354 -12.47 -7.16 -10.69
N PHE A 355 -11.24 -6.67 -10.52
CA PHE A 355 -10.89 -5.30 -10.89
C PHE A 355 -10.85 -5.12 -12.41
N VAL A 356 -10.25 -6.06 -13.13
CA VAL A 356 -10.11 -6.00 -14.59
C VAL A 356 -11.48 -6.04 -15.27
N GLU A 357 -12.40 -6.91 -14.82
CA GLU A 357 -13.79 -6.95 -15.29
C GLU A 357 -14.54 -5.61 -15.11
N ARG A 358 -14.14 -4.81 -14.13
CA ARG A 358 -14.71 -3.47 -13.85
C ARG A 358 -13.97 -2.34 -14.57
N GLY A 359 -12.98 -2.64 -15.42
CA GLY A 359 -12.13 -1.62 -16.06
C GLY A 359 -11.26 -0.84 -15.07
N LEU A 360 -10.88 -1.50 -13.96
CA LEU A 360 -10.00 -0.97 -12.93
C LEU A 360 -8.70 -1.77 -12.87
N MET A 361 -7.67 -1.13 -12.33
CA MET A 361 -6.42 -1.79 -11.95
C MET A 361 -6.19 -1.61 -10.46
N CYS A 362 -5.73 -2.69 -9.82
CA CYS A 362 -5.20 -2.69 -8.46
C CYS A 362 -3.71 -3.02 -8.54
N GLY A 363 -2.86 -2.12 -8.07
CA GLY A 363 -1.41 -2.33 -8.00
C GLY A 363 -0.97 -2.59 -6.56
N GLU A 364 -0.08 -3.55 -6.42
CA GLU A 364 0.64 -3.94 -5.22
C GLU A 364 1.90 -3.09 -5.07
N PHE A 365 2.12 -2.53 -3.88
CA PHE A 365 3.30 -1.74 -3.60
C PHE A 365 3.79 -2.08 -2.19
N HIS A 366 5.06 -2.46 -2.08
CA HIS A 366 5.76 -2.61 -0.80
C HIS A 366 7.27 -2.48 -0.99
N GLU A 367 8.00 -2.25 0.10
CA GLU A 367 9.43 -1.95 0.08
C GLU A 367 10.32 -3.01 -0.65
N THR A 368 9.91 -4.27 -0.61
CA THR A 368 10.64 -5.42 -1.17
C THR A 368 10.07 -5.88 -2.52
N ASN A 369 9.19 -5.09 -3.15
CA ASN A 369 8.58 -5.49 -4.41
C ASN A 369 9.64 -5.58 -5.52
N ASN A 370 9.64 -6.70 -6.25
CA ASN A 370 10.57 -6.98 -7.34
C ASN A 370 9.90 -7.02 -8.72
N ALA A 371 8.67 -6.52 -8.84
CA ALA A 371 8.06 -6.35 -10.15
C ALA A 371 8.88 -5.34 -10.95
N SER A 372 9.42 -5.79 -12.08
CA SER A 372 10.31 -5.01 -12.91
C SER A 372 9.55 -3.96 -13.74
N GLY A 373 10.23 -2.88 -14.10
CA GLY A 373 9.70 -1.86 -14.97
C GLY A 373 9.59 -2.35 -16.41
N LEU A 374 8.51 -1.95 -17.12
CA LEU A 374 8.21 -2.34 -18.50
C LEU A 374 9.33 -2.07 -19.55
N ARG A 375 10.33 -1.25 -19.22
CA ARG A 375 11.43 -0.86 -20.12
C ARG A 375 12.82 -1.09 -19.53
N ASN A 376 12.89 -1.57 -18.29
CA ASN A 376 14.15 -1.83 -17.61
C ASN A 376 13.91 -2.88 -16.52
N GLU A 377 14.43 -4.09 -16.75
CA GLU A 377 14.29 -5.23 -15.86
C GLU A 377 14.97 -5.03 -14.49
N ASN A 378 15.98 -4.15 -14.43
CA ASN A 378 16.72 -3.84 -13.21
C ASN A 378 16.13 -2.68 -12.40
N PHE A 379 14.95 -2.18 -12.79
CA PHE A 379 14.25 -1.07 -12.12
C PHE A 379 12.94 -1.56 -11.51
N TYR A 380 12.74 -1.27 -10.23
CA TYR A 380 11.63 -1.80 -9.42
C TYR A 380 10.71 -0.66 -8.94
N PRO A 381 9.83 -0.13 -9.82
CA PRO A 381 9.07 1.09 -9.55
C PRO A 381 7.93 0.93 -8.53
N LEU A 382 7.62 -0.29 -8.10
CA LEU A 382 6.53 -0.55 -7.17
C LEU A 382 6.99 -0.56 -5.69
N ARG A 383 8.25 -0.21 -5.43
CA ARG A 383 8.75 -0.01 -4.06
C ARG A 383 8.22 1.30 -3.48
N THR A 384 7.72 1.23 -2.25
CA THR A 384 6.98 2.30 -1.55
C THR A 384 7.41 2.33 -0.08
N PRO A 385 7.29 3.47 0.65
CA PRO A 385 7.81 3.54 2.02
C PRO A 385 6.95 2.75 3.00
N LEU A 386 5.66 2.56 2.66
CA LEU A 386 4.69 1.78 3.42
C LEU A 386 3.93 0.87 2.47
N PRO A 387 3.65 -0.39 2.86
CA PRO A 387 2.82 -1.28 2.06
C PRO A 387 1.49 -0.61 1.69
N CYS A 388 1.15 -0.62 0.41
CA CYS A 388 -0.09 -0.01 -0.08
C CYS A 388 -0.67 -0.73 -1.30
N LEU A 389 -1.97 -0.54 -1.49
CA LEU A 389 -2.70 -0.99 -2.68
C LEU A 389 -3.25 0.25 -3.38
N ALA A 390 -2.91 0.41 -4.65
CA ALA A 390 -3.36 1.54 -5.44
C ALA A 390 -4.42 1.14 -6.46
N ILE A 391 -5.54 1.87 -6.47
CA ILE A 391 -6.67 1.66 -7.37
C ILE A 391 -6.72 2.81 -8.37
N ARG A 392 -6.85 2.47 -9.65
CA ARG A 392 -7.09 3.44 -10.72
C ARG A 392 -7.95 2.84 -11.83
N HIS A 393 -8.41 3.69 -12.74
CA HIS A 393 -8.94 3.19 -14.01
C HIS A 393 -7.84 2.51 -14.83
N MET A 394 -8.20 1.40 -15.47
CA MET A 394 -7.35 0.74 -16.44
C MET A 394 -7.12 1.66 -17.64
N VAL A 395 -5.99 1.50 -18.30
CA VAL A 395 -5.66 2.15 -19.58
C VAL A 395 -5.22 1.07 -20.59
N PRO A 396 -5.29 1.32 -21.90
CA PRO A 396 -4.95 0.29 -22.89
C PRO A 396 -3.55 -0.30 -22.73
N GLY A 397 -2.58 0.49 -22.24
CA GLY A 397 -1.22 0.02 -21.96
C GLY A 397 -1.13 -1.05 -20.86
N ASP A 398 -2.19 -1.29 -20.10
CA ASP A 398 -2.22 -2.29 -19.03
C ASP A 398 -2.30 -3.73 -19.55
N ILE A 399 -2.43 -3.92 -20.87
CA ILE A 399 -2.35 -5.25 -21.51
C ILE A 399 -1.07 -6.00 -21.11
N ALA A 400 0.04 -5.29 -20.88
CA ALA A 400 1.29 -5.86 -20.40
C ALA A 400 1.15 -6.63 -19.07
N PHE A 401 0.18 -6.25 -18.22
CA PHE A 401 -0.06 -6.89 -16.93
C PHE A 401 -1.13 -7.99 -16.99
N MET A 402 -1.74 -8.24 -18.14
CA MET A 402 -2.71 -9.33 -18.34
C MET A 402 -2.03 -10.63 -18.75
N THR A 403 -0.78 -10.52 -19.23
CA THR A 403 -0.08 -11.58 -19.96
C THR A 403 1.23 -11.96 -19.29
N LEU A 404 1.32 -11.79 -17.97
CA LEU A 404 2.50 -12.20 -17.21
C LEU A 404 2.56 -13.73 -17.17
N ASP A 405 3.72 -14.30 -17.46
CA ASP A 405 3.92 -15.75 -17.56
C ASP A 405 3.72 -16.47 -16.22
N ASP A 406 3.95 -15.77 -15.10
CA ASP A 406 3.72 -16.27 -13.75
C ASP A 406 2.23 -16.55 -13.45
N TYR A 407 1.31 -16.03 -14.28
CA TYR A 407 -0.10 -16.31 -14.11
C TYR A 407 -0.51 -17.63 -14.76
N PRO A 408 -1.31 -18.46 -14.04
CA PRO A 408 -1.91 -19.65 -14.62
C PRO A 408 -2.66 -19.32 -15.92
N VAL A 409 -2.57 -20.19 -16.93
CA VAL A 409 -3.18 -20.00 -18.25
C VAL A 409 -4.66 -19.61 -18.15
N LYS A 410 -5.42 -20.27 -17.26
CA LYS A 410 -6.85 -19.96 -17.01
C LYS A 410 -7.08 -18.54 -16.50
N MET A 411 -6.16 -18.01 -15.68
CA MET A 411 -6.21 -16.64 -15.18
C MET A 411 -5.91 -15.66 -16.31
N ARG A 412 -4.85 -15.89 -17.11
CA ARG A 412 -4.54 -15.07 -18.29
C ARG A 412 -5.74 -14.92 -19.24
N VAL A 413 -6.45 -16.02 -19.53
CA VAL A 413 -7.67 -15.99 -20.35
C VAL A 413 -8.74 -15.08 -19.75
N LYS A 414 -9.01 -15.19 -18.44
CA LYS A 414 -10.01 -14.35 -17.75
C LYS A 414 -9.63 -12.88 -17.80
N LEU A 415 -8.36 -12.57 -17.52
CA LEU A 415 -7.84 -11.20 -17.56
C LEU A 415 -7.94 -10.59 -18.95
N LEU A 416 -7.55 -11.32 -19.99
CA LEU A 416 -7.65 -10.88 -21.38
C LEU A 416 -9.10 -10.66 -21.82
N LYS A 417 -10.03 -11.54 -21.41
CA LYS A 417 -11.46 -11.35 -21.67
C LYS A 417 -12.01 -10.10 -20.98
N GLY A 418 -11.75 -9.92 -19.69
CA GLY A 418 -12.17 -8.71 -18.97
C GLY A 418 -11.56 -7.43 -19.56
N PHE A 419 -10.30 -7.46 -20.00
CA PHE A 419 -9.68 -6.34 -20.71
C PHE A 419 -10.41 -6.01 -22.02
N LEU A 420 -10.77 -7.02 -22.82
CA LEU A 420 -11.49 -6.86 -24.07
C LEU A 420 -12.96 -6.45 -23.88
N GLU A 421 -13.60 -6.80 -22.77
CA GLU A 421 -14.92 -6.27 -22.43
C GLU A 421 -14.89 -4.75 -22.19
N VAL A 422 -13.77 -4.23 -21.67
CA VAL A 422 -13.60 -2.81 -21.36
C VAL A 422 -13.14 -2.00 -22.58
N PHE A 423 -12.23 -2.53 -23.40
CA PHE A 423 -11.59 -1.79 -24.51
C PHE A 423 -11.87 -2.38 -25.90
N GLY A 424 -12.63 -3.47 -26.02
CA GLY A 424 -12.74 -4.25 -27.25
C GLY A 424 -13.24 -3.47 -28.46
N ASP A 425 -14.03 -2.42 -28.24
CA ASP A 425 -14.58 -1.57 -29.30
C ASP A 425 -13.61 -0.45 -29.76
N GLU A 426 -12.45 -0.31 -29.10
CA GLU A 426 -11.46 0.71 -29.46
C GLU A 426 -10.49 0.21 -30.55
N ASP A 427 -10.24 1.01 -31.59
CA ASP A 427 -9.20 0.72 -32.59
C ASP A 427 -7.83 1.19 -32.07
N LYS A 428 -7.22 0.37 -31.20
CA LYS A 428 -5.88 0.60 -30.65
C LYS A 428 -4.98 -0.62 -30.83
N PRO A 429 -3.65 -0.44 -31.02
CA PRO A 429 -2.71 -1.56 -31.13
C PRO A 429 -2.79 -2.54 -29.96
N GLN A 430 -2.98 -2.03 -28.74
CA GLN A 430 -3.07 -2.84 -27.52
C GLN A 430 -4.32 -3.75 -27.51
N VAL A 431 -5.40 -3.33 -28.16
CA VAL A 431 -6.63 -4.14 -28.27
C VAL A 431 -6.42 -5.27 -29.28
N LYS A 432 -5.69 -5.01 -30.38
CA LYS A 432 -5.28 -6.04 -31.35
C LYS A 432 -4.36 -7.07 -30.69
N GLU A 433 -3.33 -6.60 -29.99
CA GLU A 433 -2.44 -7.44 -29.18
C GLU A 433 -3.22 -8.30 -28.17
N ALA A 434 -4.21 -7.73 -27.48
CA ALA A 434 -5.02 -8.47 -26.52
C ALA A 434 -5.83 -9.61 -27.18
N ARG A 435 -6.34 -9.40 -28.40
CA ARG A 435 -7.06 -10.44 -29.16
C ARG A 435 -6.12 -11.56 -29.59
N GLU A 436 -4.96 -11.21 -30.13
CA GLU A 436 -3.93 -12.16 -30.55
C GLU A 436 -3.45 -13.04 -29.38
N LYS A 437 -3.13 -12.40 -28.24
CA LYS A 437 -2.70 -13.12 -27.03
C LYS A 437 -3.81 -13.98 -26.43
N LEU A 438 -5.07 -13.58 -26.54
CA LEU A 438 -6.19 -14.40 -26.10
C LEU A 438 -6.31 -15.67 -26.94
N GLU A 439 -6.17 -15.57 -28.27
CA GLU A 439 -6.20 -16.72 -29.17
C GLU A 439 -5.01 -17.67 -28.94
N GLU A 440 -3.82 -17.13 -28.69
CA GLU A 440 -2.64 -17.90 -28.28
C GLU A 440 -2.88 -18.65 -26.96
N THR A 441 -3.31 -17.93 -25.93
CA THR A 441 -3.55 -18.52 -24.60
C THR A 441 -4.66 -19.59 -24.63
N LEU A 442 -5.68 -19.43 -25.49
CA LEU A 442 -6.72 -20.45 -25.68
C LEU A 442 -6.20 -21.71 -26.39
N ARG A 443 -5.25 -21.58 -27.32
CA ARG A 443 -4.58 -22.72 -27.96
C ARG A 443 -3.74 -23.50 -26.95
N GLU A 444 -3.02 -22.83 -26.04
CA GLU A 444 -2.28 -23.48 -24.95
C GLU A 444 -3.19 -24.41 -24.10
N ILE A 445 -4.44 -23.99 -23.82
CA ILE A 445 -5.42 -24.83 -23.10
C ILE A 445 -5.84 -26.05 -23.93
N GLY A 446 -6.05 -25.86 -25.24
CA GLY A 446 -6.43 -26.93 -26.15
C GLY A 446 -5.33 -27.99 -26.29
N GLU A 447 -4.08 -27.56 -26.42
CA GLU A 447 -2.91 -28.44 -26.50
C GLU A 447 -2.60 -29.13 -25.17
N GLY A 448 -2.78 -28.45 -24.04
CA GLY A 448 -2.66 -29.05 -22.70
C GLY A 448 -3.66 -30.18 -22.48
N LYS A 449 -4.90 -30.02 -22.93
CA LYS A 449 -5.93 -31.08 -22.88
C LYS A 449 -5.61 -32.28 -23.78
N LEU A 450 -4.87 -32.09 -24.87
CA LEU A 450 -4.42 -33.18 -25.74
C LEU A 450 -3.30 -33.99 -25.08
N LYS A 451 -2.39 -33.35 -24.34
CA LYS A 451 -1.29 -34.04 -23.63
C LYS A 451 -1.75 -34.84 -22.42
N ASP A 452 -2.78 -34.39 -21.72
CA ASP A 452 -3.38 -35.14 -20.59
C ASP A 452 -4.32 -36.29 -21.07
N GLY A 453 -4.61 -36.37 -22.38
CA GLY A 453 -5.51 -37.35 -22.98
C GLY A 453 -4.84 -38.62 -23.52
N ASP A 454 -3.51 -38.66 -23.60
CA ASP A 454 -2.74 -39.78 -24.16
C ASP A 454 -2.10 -40.69 -23.08
N GLY A 455 -2.61 -40.63 -21.84
CA GLY A 455 -2.02 -41.30 -20.66
C GLY A 455 -2.78 -42.51 -20.11
N ASP A 456 -3.80 -43.04 -20.79
CA ASP A 456 -4.49 -44.29 -20.40
C ASP A 456 -4.71 -45.16 -21.64
N GLY A 457 -3.68 -45.93 -21.99
CA GLY A 457 -3.70 -46.86 -23.11
C GLY A 457 -2.49 -47.80 -23.09
N ASP A 458 -2.71 -48.98 -22.52
CA ASP A 458 -1.96 -50.22 -22.68
C ASP A 458 -0.67 -50.44 -21.87
N GLY A 459 -0.83 -51.25 -20.83
CA GLY A 459 0.24 -51.92 -20.10
C GLY A 459 -0.26 -53.16 -19.36
N VAL A 460 -0.88 -54.10 -20.07
CA VAL A 460 -1.11 -55.47 -19.58
C VAL A 460 0.13 -56.32 -19.88
N GLY A 461 0.61 -57.04 -18.86
CA GLY A 461 1.58 -58.15 -18.95
C GLY A 461 2.81 -57.89 -18.09
N GLY A 462 3.25 -58.73 -17.17
CA GLY A 462 2.90 -60.09 -16.78
C GLY A 462 4.09 -60.62 -15.96
N ILE A 463 3.77 -61.40 -14.92
CA ILE A 463 4.68 -62.06 -13.94
C ILE A 463 5.20 -61.16 -12.82
#